data_AF-A0A3M1GQ14-F1
#
_entry.id   AF-A0A3M1GQ14-F1
#
_cell.length_a   1.000
_cell.length_b   1.000
_cell.length_c   1.000
_cell.angle_alpha   90.00
_cell.angle_beta   90.00
_cell.angle_gamma   90.00
#
_symmetry.space_group_name_H-M   'P 1'
#
loop_
_entity.id
_entity.type
_entity.pdbx_description
1 polymer ?
#
loop_
_entity_poly.entity_id
_entity_poly.type
_entity_poly.pdbx_seq_one_letter_code
_entity_poly.pdbx_strand_id
1 'polypeptide(L)'
;MLYLISAVLIVVATVLLIVRFVLWWADYIAHRHITSHFQEAEFILSYHRPPPRWLTSIPKDRPLKPQLISRLDNLIAFFTVSPFFDAEETRHLLLSQLRQEKQHWTAQTDKKLLGSETELLIDN
;
A
#
# COMPACT_ATOMS: atom_id res chain seq x y z
N MET A 1 -28.92 -4.70 -44.45
CA MET A 1 -28.69 -5.93 -43.66
C MET A 1 -27.22 -6.12 -43.33
N LEU A 2 -26.32 -6.33 -44.32
CA LEU A 2 -24.89 -6.57 -44.07
C LEU A 2 -24.18 -5.46 -43.26
N TYR A 3 -24.48 -4.19 -43.54
CA TYR A 3 -23.90 -3.05 -42.81
C TYR A 3 -24.29 -3.01 -41.32
N LEU A 4 -25.53 -3.38 -40.99
CA LEU A 4 -25.99 -3.45 -39.61
C LEU A 4 -25.30 -4.60 -38.85
N ILE A 5 -25.13 -5.74 -39.53
CA ILE A 5 -24.42 -6.90 -38.96
C ILE A 5 -22.95 -6.54 -38.70
N SER A 6 -22.27 -5.88 -39.65
CA SER A 6 -20.88 -5.45 -39.44
C SER A 6 -20.74 -4.42 -38.32
N ALA A 7 -21.69 -3.47 -38.20
CA ALA A 7 -21.66 -2.46 -37.14
C ALA A 7 -21.81 -3.10 -35.75
N VAL A 8 -22.75 -4.04 -35.58
CA VAL A 8 -22.93 -4.76 -34.32
C VAL A 8 -21.70 -5.59 -33.95
N LEU A 9 -21.09 -6.25 -34.94
CA LEU A 9 -19.91 -7.10 -34.72
C LEU A 9 -18.71 -6.27 -34.28
N ILE A 10 -18.53 -5.07 -34.86
CA ILE A 10 -17.50 -4.12 -34.43
C ILE A 10 -17.74 -3.73 -32.97
N VAL A 11 -18.95 -3.29 -32.61
CA VAL A 11 -19.27 -2.87 -31.23
C VAL A 11 -18.98 -3.98 -30.22
N VAL A 12 -19.39 -5.22 -30.51
CA VAL A 12 -19.11 -6.37 -29.63
C VAL A 12 -17.61 -6.60 -29.50
N ALA A 13 -16.86 -6.55 -30.60
CA ALA A 13 -15.41 -6.70 -30.58
C ALA A 13 -14.73 -5.58 -29.77
N THR A 14 -15.19 -4.32 -29.87
CA THR A 14 -14.65 -3.22 -29.08
C THR A 14 -14.92 -3.40 -27.60
N VAL A 15 -16.13 -3.83 -27.22
CA VAL A 15 -16.48 -4.09 -25.82
C VAL A 15 -15.60 -5.21 -25.24
N LEU A 16 -15.42 -6.30 -25.99
CA LEU A 16 -14.54 -7.40 -25.56
C LEU A 16 -13.09 -6.95 -25.40
N LEU A 17 -12.58 -6.11 -26.31
CA LEU A 17 -11.24 -5.54 -26.20
C LEU A 17 -11.09 -4.64 -24.98
N ILE A 18 -12.07 -3.79 -24.69
CA ILE A 18 -12.06 -2.92 -23.51
C ILE A 18 -12.06 -3.75 -22.23
N VAL A 19 -12.91 -4.76 -22.11
CA VAL A 19 -12.95 -5.65 -20.94
C VAL A 19 -11.60 -6.32 -20.74
N ARG A 20 -11.01 -6.88 -21.81
CA ARG A 20 -9.72 -7.56 -21.73
C ARG A 20 -8.59 -6.60 -21.37
N PHE A 21 -8.63 -5.38 -21.90
CA PHE A 21 -7.69 -4.32 -21.58
C PHE A 21 -7.77 -3.92 -20.11
N VAL A 22 -8.98 -3.71 -19.57
CA VAL A 22 -9.21 -3.38 -18.16
C VAL A 22 -8.72 -4.49 -17.24
N LEU A 23 -8.98 -5.76 -17.58
CA LEU A 23 -8.47 -6.90 -16.80
C LEU A 23 -6.93 -6.97 -16.81
N TRP A 24 -6.31 -6.77 -17.97
CA TRP A 24 -4.85 -6.74 -18.09
C TRP A 24 -4.23 -5.56 -17.31
N TRP A 25 -4.88 -4.39 -17.35
CA TRP A 25 -4.44 -3.22 -16.60
C TRP A 25 -4.63 -3.41 -15.10
N ALA A 26 -5.72 -4.06 -14.67
CA ALA A 26 -5.96 -4.39 -13.27
C ALA A 26 -4.89 -5.34 -12.73
N ASP A 27 -4.55 -6.41 -13.45
CA ASP A 27 -3.45 -7.32 -13.07
C ASP A 27 -2.09 -6.60 -13.02
N TYR A 28 -1.83 -5.72 -14.00
CA TYR A 28 -0.57 -4.97 -14.07
C TYR A 28 -0.42 -3.95 -12.93
N ILE A 29 -1.48 -3.22 -12.60
CA ILE A 29 -1.50 -2.24 -11.50
C ILE A 29 -1.44 -2.97 -10.16
N ALA A 30 -2.18 -4.08 -10.04
CA ALA A 30 -2.19 -4.91 -8.84
C ALA A 30 -0.77 -5.38 -8.50
N HIS A 31 -0.01 -5.87 -9.48
CA HIS A 31 1.32 -6.41 -9.20
C HIS A 31 2.33 -5.37 -8.68
N ARG A 32 2.17 -4.08 -8.99
CA ARG A 32 3.20 -3.07 -8.69
C ARG A 32 2.92 -2.20 -7.47
N HIS A 33 1.68 -1.78 -7.27
CA HIS A 33 1.31 -0.89 -6.15
C HIS A 33 0.84 -1.66 -4.91
N ILE A 34 0.31 -2.86 -5.09
CA ILE A 34 -0.25 -3.64 -3.98
C ILE A 34 0.89 -4.37 -3.28
N THR A 35 1.75 -5.01 -4.06
CA THR A 35 2.93 -5.70 -3.53
C THR A 35 3.79 -4.79 -2.66
N SER A 36 3.95 -3.51 -3.02
CA SER A 36 4.71 -2.59 -2.19
C SER A 36 4.02 -2.34 -0.84
N HIS A 37 2.74 -1.96 -0.81
CA HIS A 37 2.02 -1.70 0.45
C HIS A 37 1.87 -2.96 1.33
N PHE A 38 1.70 -4.13 0.72
CA PHE A 38 1.67 -5.40 1.46
C PHE A 38 3.04 -5.74 2.06
N GLN A 39 4.14 -5.61 1.30
CA GLN A 39 5.49 -5.77 1.85
C GLN A 39 5.79 -4.78 2.98
N GLU A 40 5.29 -3.56 2.85
CA GLU A 40 5.38 -2.51 3.86
C GLU A 40 4.67 -2.93 5.16
N ALA A 41 3.43 -3.40 5.04
CA ALA A 41 2.64 -3.86 6.17
C ALA A 41 3.26 -5.09 6.82
N GLU A 42 3.67 -6.07 6.01
CA GLU A 42 4.32 -7.30 6.49
C GLU A 42 5.62 -6.98 7.26
N PHE A 43 6.42 -6.04 6.75
CA PHE A 43 7.64 -5.60 7.43
C PHE A 43 7.32 -4.95 8.79
N ILE A 44 6.31 -4.07 8.82
CA ILE A 44 5.89 -3.38 10.05
C ILE A 44 5.39 -4.39 11.08
N LEU A 45 4.57 -5.36 10.67
CA LEU A 45 4.02 -6.37 11.56
C LEU A 45 5.06 -7.40 12.03
N SER A 46 6.08 -7.70 11.21
CA SER A 46 7.12 -8.67 11.55
C SER A 46 8.22 -8.08 12.42
N TYR A 47 8.62 -6.83 12.15
CA TYR A 47 9.76 -6.19 12.80
C TYR A 47 9.38 -5.08 13.78
N HIS A 48 8.10 -4.71 13.86
CA HIS A 48 7.59 -3.60 14.70
C HIS A 48 8.33 -2.27 14.47
N ARG A 49 8.83 -2.06 13.25
CA ARG A 49 9.68 -0.92 12.88
C ARG A 49 9.26 -0.32 11.52
N PRO A 50 9.54 0.98 11.31
CA PRO A 50 9.29 1.61 10.02
C PRO A 50 10.19 1.01 8.92
N PRO A 51 9.67 0.80 7.71
CA PRO A 51 10.46 0.34 6.58
C PRO A 51 11.61 1.31 6.26
N PRO A 52 12.82 0.84 5.89
CA PRO A 52 13.97 1.70 5.61
C PRO A 52 13.70 2.72 4.49
N ARG A 53 12.90 2.33 3.50
CA ARG A 53 12.46 3.20 2.39
C ARG A 53 11.64 4.42 2.84
N TRP A 54 11.02 4.35 4.02
CA TRP A 54 10.32 5.51 4.58
C TRP A 54 11.28 6.53 5.14
N LEU A 55 12.37 6.08 5.76
CA LEU A 55 13.38 6.93 6.34
C LEU A 55 14.15 7.71 5.28
N THR A 56 14.53 7.06 4.18
CA THR A 56 15.29 7.69 3.08
C THR A 56 14.50 8.74 2.30
N SER A 57 13.17 8.70 2.35
CA SER A 57 12.30 9.62 1.63
C SER A 57 11.77 10.74 2.51
N ILE A 58 12.11 10.77 3.80
CA ILE A 58 11.78 11.88 4.69
C ILE A 58 12.91 12.92 4.63
N PRO A 59 12.60 14.18 4.27
CA PRO A 59 13.56 15.27 4.32
C PRO A 59 14.10 15.48 5.75
N LYS A 60 15.42 15.69 5.91
CA LYS A 60 16.12 15.86 7.21
C LYS A 60 15.63 17.09 7.99
N ASP A 61 15.02 18.07 7.33
CA ASP A 61 14.48 19.31 7.89
C ASP A 61 13.15 19.13 8.62
N ARG A 62 12.50 17.97 8.47
CA ARG A 62 11.18 17.71 9.03
C ARG A 62 11.22 16.66 10.15
N PRO A 63 10.33 16.78 11.16
CA PRO A 63 10.24 15.79 12.22
C PRO A 63 9.86 14.41 11.63
N LEU A 64 10.68 13.40 11.93
CA LEU A 64 10.56 12.04 11.40
C LEU A 64 9.29 11.34 11.89
N LYS A 65 9.06 11.35 13.21
CA LYS A 65 7.94 10.66 13.85
C LYS A 65 6.56 11.00 13.29
N PRO A 66 6.14 12.27 13.16
CA PRO A 66 4.81 12.59 12.60
C PRO A 66 4.68 12.16 11.13
N GLN A 67 5.77 12.15 10.36
CA GLN A 67 5.73 11.65 8.98
C GLN A 67 5.60 10.13 8.90
N LEU A 68 6.28 9.38 9.78
CA LEU A 68 6.13 7.94 9.87
C LEU A 68 4.69 7.55 10.28
N ILE A 69 4.13 8.27 11.27
CA ILE A 69 2.74 8.07 11.69
C ILE A 69 1.77 8.40 10.54
N SER A 70 1.99 9.50 9.82
CA SER A 70 1.16 9.87 8.67
C SER A 70 1.24 8.83 7.54
N ARG A 71 2.40 8.25 7.28
CA ARG A 71 2.54 7.16 6.30
C ARG A 71 1.83 5.90 6.74
N LEU A 72 1.90 5.54 8.02
CA LEU A 72 1.13 4.45 8.58
C LEU A 72 -0.38 4.70 8.48
N ASP A 73 -0.84 5.93 8.68
CA ASP A 73 -2.24 6.31 8.47
C ASP A 73 -2.67 6.16 7.01
N ASN A 74 -1.83 6.57 6.06
CA ASN A 74 -2.10 6.38 4.63
C ASN A 74 -2.17 4.88 4.26
N LEU A 75 -1.32 4.06 4.87
CA LEU A 75 -1.30 2.61 4.66
C LEU A 75 -2.56 1.94 5.25
N ILE A 76 -3.00 2.37 6.44
CA ILE A 76 -4.29 1.95 7.03
C ILE A 76 -5.47 2.37 6.15
N ALA A 77 -5.46 3.61 5.63
CA ALA A 77 -6.50 4.10 4.74
C ALA A 77 -6.56 3.29 3.43
N PHE A 78 -5.38 2.94 2.87
CA PHE A 78 -5.29 2.09 1.68
C PHE A 78 -5.95 0.73 1.92
N PHE A 79 -5.62 0.03 3.00
CA PHE A 79 -6.23 -1.27 3.31
C PHE A 79 -7.71 -1.18 3.70
N THR A 80 -8.19 -0.02 4.13
CA THR A 80 -9.61 0.20 4.44
C THR A 80 -10.47 0.23 3.18
N VAL A 81 -9.97 0.81 2.09
CA VAL A 81 -10.71 0.96 0.81
C VAL A 81 -10.33 -0.15 -0.20
N SER A 82 -9.31 -0.95 0.10
CA SER A 82 -8.77 -1.96 -0.80
C SER A 82 -9.78 -3.11 -1.06
N PRO A 83 -10.16 -3.36 -2.33
CA PRO A 83 -11.08 -4.46 -2.68
C PRO A 83 -10.39 -5.84 -2.68
N PHE A 84 -9.12 -5.94 -2.30
CA PHE A 84 -8.30 -7.16 -2.44
C PHE A 84 -8.45 -8.17 -1.31
N PHE A 85 -9.16 -7.83 -0.23
CA PHE A 85 -9.50 -8.79 0.81
C PHE A 85 -10.85 -9.41 0.50
N ASP A 86 -10.85 -10.67 0.08
CA ASP A 86 -12.07 -11.48 -0.08
C ASP A 86 -12.75 -11.77 1.27
N ALA A 87 -11.98 -11.77 2.37
CA ALA A 87 -12.47 -12.01 3.72
C ALA A 87 -12.38 -10.74 4.57
N GLU A 88 -13.55 -10.18 4.94
CA GLU A 88 -13.69 -9.01 5.80
C GLU A 88 -12.96 -9.18 7.15
N GLU A 89 -12.93 -10.40 7.69
CA GLU A 89 -12.21 -10.73 8.94
C GLU A 89 -10.70 -10.53 8.83
N THR A 90 -10.09 -10.92 7.69
CA THR A 90 -8.65 -10.75 7.48
C THR A 90 -8.30 -9.27 7.38
N ARG A 91 -9.16 -8.47 6.73
CA ARG A 91 -9.03 -7.01 6.68
C ARG A 91 -9.10 -6.42 8.09
N HIS A 92 -10.08 -6.81 8.90
CA HIS A 92 -10.23 -6.31 10.27
C HIS A 92 -9.03 -6.65 11.15
N LEU A 93 -8.51 -7.88 11.06
CA LEU A 93 -7.33 -8.30 11.81
C LEU A 93 -6.12 -7.46 11.43
N LEU A 94 -5.81 -7.34 10.14
CA LEU A 94 -4.67 -6.54 9.66
C LEU A 94 -4.80 -5.06 10.05
N LEU A 95 -5.98 -4.47 9.92
CA LEU A 95 -6.24 -3.09 10.34
C LEU A 95 -6.09 -2.91 11.85
N SER A 96 -6.53 -3.88 12.65
CA SER A 96 -6.39 -3.83 14.11
C SER A 96 -4.91 -3.86 14.52
N GLN A 97 -4.11 -4.73 13.91
CA GLN A 97 -2.68 -4.85 14.19
C GLN A 97 -1.92 -3.58 13.78
N LEU A 98 -2.21 -3.01 12.61
CA LEU A 98 -1.59 -1.75 12.16
C LEU A 98 -1.98 -0.56 13.05
N ARG A 99 -3.23 -0.51 13.53
CA ARG A 99 -3.68 0.53 14.48
C ARG A 99 -3.01 0.37 15.85
N GLN A 100 -2.80 -0.86 16.30
CA GLN A 100 -2.06 -1.15 17.52
C GLN A 100 -0.59 -0.71 17.37
N GLU A 101 0.02 -0.99 16.23
CA GLU A 101 1.40 -0.56 15.97
C GLU A 101 1.51 0.97 15.92
N LYS A 102 0.52 1.66 15.35
CA LYS A 102 0.44 3.14 15.41
C LYS A 102 0.45 3.65 16.84
N GLN A 103 -0.36 3.07 17.72
CA GLN A 103 -0.40 3.46 19.13
C GLN A 103 0.95 3.22 19.81
N HIS A 104 1.57 2.07 19.52
CA HIS A 104 2.89 1.72 20.02
C HIS A 104 3.96 2.73 19.58
N TRP A 105 3.99 3.11 18.30
CA TRP A 105 4.92 4.12 17.77
C TRP A 105 4.65 5.52 18.32
N THR A 106 3.39 5.86 18.57
CA THR A 106 3.03 7.14 19.17
C THR A 106 3.53 7.24 20.61
N ALA A 107 3.46 6.14 21.36
CA ALA A 107 3.94 6.05 22.74
C ALA A 107 5.47 5.92 22.85
N GLN A 108 6.16 5.38 21.83
CA GLN A 108 7.62 5.24 21.84
C GLN A 108 8.36 6.56 21.54
N THR A 109 9.55 6.70 22.11
CA THR A 109 10.49 7.79 21.81
C THR A 109 11.22 7.51 20.49
N ASP A 110 11.52 8.56 19.72
CA ASP A 110 12.12 8.50 18.38
C ASP A 110 13.36 7.58 18.29
N LYS A 111 14.24 7.61 19.30
CA LYS A 111 15.44 6.75 19.37
C LYS A 111 15.13 5.25 19.43
N LYS A 112 14.08 4.87 20.16
CA LYS A 112 13.69 3.45 20.32
C LYS A 112 12.97 2.92 19.07
N LEU A 113 12.28 3.81 18.37
CA LEU A 113 11.51 3.57 17.16
C LEU A 113 12.41 3.26 15.95
N LEU A 114 13.52 3.98 15.83
CA LEU A 114 14.52 3.76 14.79
C LEU A 114 15.38 2.53 15.12
N GLY A 115 15.75 2.35 16.40
CA GLY A 115 16.70 1.31 16.78
C GLY A 115 18.13 1.71 16.40
N SER A 116 19.10 1.29 17.22
CA SER A 116 20.50 1.71 17.17
C SER A 116 21.22 1.45 15.83
N GLU A 117 20.64 0.63 14.94
CA GLU A 117 21.25 0.22 13.67
C GLU A 117 20.89 1.17 12.51
N THR A 118 19.73 1.84 12.54
CA THR A 118 19.36 2.82 11.51
C THR A 118 19.98 4.19 11.69
N GLU A 119 20.54 4.51 12.87
CA GLU A 119 21.34 5.74 13.06
C GLU A 119 22.55 5.75 12.12
N LEU A 120 23.18 4.60 11.85
CA LEU A 120 24.32 4.48 10.92
C LEU A 120 23.98 4.76 9.45
N LEU A 121 22.71 4.65 9.06
CA LEU A 121 22.25 4.94 7.69
C LEU A 121 21.82 6.40 7.49
N ILE A 122 21.59 7.14 8.58
CA ILE A 122 21.15 8.55 8.53
C ILE A 122 22.35 9.50 8.61
N ASP A 123 23.46 9.05 9.20
CA ASP A 123 24.69 9.82 9.43
C ASP A 123 25.74 9.71 8.31
N ASN A 124 25.45 8.95 7.25
CA ASN A 124 26.25 8.88 6.01
C ASN A 124 25.50 9.57 4.86
#